data_AF-A0A956G332-F1
#
_entry.id   AF-A0A956G332-F1
#
_cell.length_a   1.000
_cell.length_b   1.000
_cell.length_c   1.000
_cell.angle_alpha   90.00
_cell.angle_beta   90.00
_cell.angle_gamma   90.00
#
_symmetry.space_group_name_H-M   'P 1'
#
loop_
_entity.id
_entity.type
_entity.pdbx_description
1 polymer ?
#
loop_
_entity_poly.entity_id
_entity_poly.type
_entity_poly.pdbx_seq_one_letter_code
_entity_poly.pdbx_strand_id
1 'polypeptide(L)'
;MSATPDDIVASYRASGYNVHGPLRSIRRGVAGHYYVLTRQPTDRQLAQITHASGDREVSLAQVNDFYLLHVGGGLSMNMAFPDQRDSGIDRVVWIAHTHPLERESRYDHVARGATNADHAALEHLARNAGNVSMESRVLVVRGGQVVDTNRFYYDPPLTLDSLRIDPK
;
A
#
# COMPACT_ATOMS: atom_id res chain seq x y z
N MET A 1 9.81 4.56 -21.10
CA MET A 1 10.87 4.56 -20.08
C MET A 1 10.15 4.58 -18.75
N SER A 2 10.49 3.69 -17.83
CA SER A 2 9.87 3.68 -16.49
C SER A 2 10.30 4.91 -15.70
N ALA A 3 9.37 5.50 -14.97
CA ALA A 3 9.61 6.69 -14.14
C ALA A 3 10.76 6.48 -13.15
N THR A 4 11.62 7.48 -13.01
CA THR A 4 12.61 7.55 -11.94
C THR A 4 11.95 7.92 -10.61
N PRO A 5 12.63 7.79 -9.45
CA PRO A 5 12.08 8.25 -8.17
C PRO A 5 11.74 9.73 -8.17
N ASP A 6 12.56 10.55 -8.85
CA ASP A 6 12.36 11.99 -8.93
C ASP A 6 11.12 12.34 -9.77
N ASP A 7 10.85 11.57 -10.83
CA ASP A 7 9.63 11.70 -11.63
C ASP A 7 8.38 11.38 -10.79
N ILE A 8 8.43 10.32 -9.97
CA ILE A 8 7.34 9.98 -9.05
C ILE A 8 7.13 11.10 -8.03
N VAL A 9 8.20 11.62 -7.42
CA VAL A 9 8.11 12.76 -6.49
C VAL A 9 7.50 13.98 -7.16
N ALA A 10 7.98 14.35 -8.36
CA ALA A 10 7.47 15.49 -9.11
C ALA A 10 5.98 15.33 -9.43
N SER A 11 5.58 14.15 -9.89
CA SER A 11 4.19 13.88 -10.26
C SER A 11 3.25 13.94 -9.05
N TYR A 12 3.64 13.36 -7.91
CA TYR A 12 2.84 13.44 -6.68
C TYR A 12 2.73 14.88 -6.16
N ARG A 13 3.79 15.69 -6.26
CA ARG A 13 3.74 17.12 -5.90
C ARG A 13 2.82 17.91 -6.83
N ALA A 14 2.87 17.63 -8.14
CA ALA A 14 1.99 18.26 -9.11
C ALA A 14 0.51 17.96 -8.84
N SER A 15 0.21 16.77 -8.29
CA SER A 15 -1.13 16.40 -7.81
C SER A 15 -1.47 16.95 -6.41
N GLY A 16 -0.63 17.79 -5.81
CA GLY A 16 -0.88 18.43 -4.51
C GLY A 16 -0.57 17.57 -3.27
N TYR A 17 0.08 16.41 -3.44
CA TYR A 17 0.46 15.57 -2.31
C TYR A 17 1.77 16.00 -1.66
N ASN A 18 1.87 15.80 -0.35
CA ASN A 18 3.10 16.02 0.38
C ASN A 18 4.01 14.79 0.25
N VAL A 19 5.01 14.85 -0.62
CA VAL A 19 5.91 13.72 -0.88
C VAL A 19 7.38 14.05 -0.63
N HIS A 20 8.08 13.07 -0.06
CA HIS A 20 9.49 13.11 0.30
C HIS A 20 10.29 12.03 -0.41
N GLY A 21 11.57 12.27 -0.66
CA GLY A 21 12.51 11.29 -1.19
C GLY A 21 13.23 11.75 -2.45
N PRO A 22 14.02 10.84 -3.07
CA PRO A 22 14.18 9.42 -2.73
C PRO A 22 15.00 9.17 -1.45
N LEU A 23 14.54 8.26 -0.59
CA LEU A 23 15.21 7.88 0.66
C LEU A 23 15.66 6.41 0.64
N ARG A 24 16.61 6.06 1.52
CA ARG A 24 16.99 4.66 1.80
C ARG A 24 16.18 4.02 2.92
N SER A 25 15.66 4.82 3.87
CA SER A 25 14.85 4.35 5.00
C SER A 25 14.14 5.52 5.68
N ILE A 26 13.00 5.24 6.32
CA ILE A 26 12.27 6.19 7.17
C ILE A 26 12.25 5.61 8.58
N ARG A 27 12.49 6.45 9.59
CA ARG A 27 12.35 6.06 11.01
C ARG A 27 11.09 6.64 11.65
N ARG A 28 10.54 7.71 11.08
CA ARG A 28 9.32 8.38 11.55
C ARG A 28 8.66 9.07 10.37
N GLY A 29 7.36 8.84 10.18
CA GLY A 29 6.58 9.54 9.16
C GLY A 29 5.63 10.58 9.75
N VAL A 30 5.32 11.60 8.97
CA VAL A 30 4.32 12.62 9.26
C VAL A 30 3.02 12.20 8.58
N ALA A 31 1.90 12.32 9.30
CA ALA A 31 0.59 11.93 8.76
C ALA A 31 0.21 12.78 7.53
N GLY A 32 -0.35 12.15 6.49
CA GLY A 32 -0.69 12.77 5.22
C GLY A 32 0.49 12.95 4.27
N HIS A 33 1.64 12.31 4.56
CA HIS A 33 2.82 12.36 3.70
C HIS A 33 3.12 11.01 3.05
N TYR A 34 3.66 11.12 1.84
CA TYR A 34 4.20 10.04 1.05
C TYR A 34 5.73 10.08 1.09
N TYR A 35 6.34 8.91 1.00
CA TYR A 35 7.78 8.77 1.01
C TYR A 35 8.21 7.77 -0.06
N VAL A 36 9.02 8.24 -0.99
CA VAL A 36 9.63 7.40 -2.03
C VAL A 36 10.89 6.77 -1.48
N LEU A 37 10.95 5.45 -1.54
CA LEU A 37 12.00 4.61 -0.99
C LEU A 37 12.66 3.79 -2.09
N THR A 38 13.97 3.69 -2.02
CA THR A 38 14.80 2.90 -2.93
C THR A 38 14.96 1.44 -2.50
N ARG A 39 14.47 1.08 -1.30
CA ARG A 39 14.49 -0.27 -0.75
C ARG A 39 13.21 -0.54 0.01
N GLN A 40 12.74 -1.78 -0.07
CA GLN A 40 11.58 -2.23 0.67
C GLN A 40 11.87 -2.17 2.17
N PRO A 41 11.04 -1.48 2.97
CA PRO A 41 11.07 -1.60 4.42
C PRO A 41 10.74 -3.03 4.86
N THR A 42 11.45 -3.51 5.87
CA THR A 42 11.08 -4.74 6.57
C THR A 42 9.84 -4.50 7.44
N ASP A 43 9.16 -5.59 7.82
CA ASP A 43 7.97 -5.54 8.68
C ASP A 43 8.26 -4.86 10.03
N ARG A 44 9.45 -5.14 10.58
CA ARG A 44 9.94 -4.46 11.79
C ARG A 44 10.06 -2.95 11.57
N GLN A 45 10.57 -2.51 10.42
CA GLN A 45 10.66 -1.09 10.11
C GLN A 45 9.27 -0.46 9.95
N LEU A 46 8.34 -1.14 9.29
CA LEU A 46 6.95 -0.68 9.17
C LEU A 46 6.28 -0.53 10.54
N ALA A 47 6.45 -1.51 11.43
CA ALA A 47 5.95 -1.45 12.80
C ALA A 47 6.57 -0.30 13.61
N GLN A 48 7.89 -0.10 13.48
CA GLN A 48 8.58 1.02 14.13
C GLN A 48 8.10 2.38 13.62
N ILE A 49 7.90 2.53 12.32
CA ILE A 49 7.37 3.77 11.72
C ILE A 49 5.95 4.01 12.24
N THR A 50 5.09 2.98 12.23
CA THR A 50 3.70 3.03 12.72
C THR A 50 3.65 3.56 14.16
N HIS A 51 4.44 2.96 15.04
CA HIS A 51 4.53 3.38 16.44
C HIS A 51 5.08 4.81 16.58
N ALA A 52 6.17 5.15 15.87
CA ALA A 52 6.76 6.49 15.90
C ALA A 52 5.84 7.58 15.31
N SER A 53 4.87 7.19 14.48
CA SER A 53 3.88 8.07 13.86
C SER A 53 2.61 8.25 14.69
N GLY A 54 2.59 7.78 15.95
CA GLY A 54 1.49 8.03 16.89
C GLY A 54 0.22 7.28 16.50
N ASP A 55 0.37 5.97 16.26
CA ASP A 55 -0.73 5.04 15.92
C ASP A 55 -1.48 5.39 14.64
N ARG A 56 -0.73 5.86 13.65
CA ARG A 56 -1.21 6.06 12.29
C ARG A 56 -0.93 4.81 11.47
N GLU A 57 -1.86 4.46 10.60
CA GLU A 57 -1.67 3.37 9.65
C GLU A 57 -0.54 3.75 8.69
N VAL A 58 0.30 2.78 8.39
CA VAL A 58 1.37 2.90 7.40
C VAL A 58 1.06 1.95 6.28
N SER A 59 0.96 2.44 5.05
CA SER A 59 0.76 1.63 3.85
C SER A 59 2.02 1.65 2.99
N LEU A 60 2.33 0.51 2.37
CA LEU A 60 3.49 0.32 1.50
C LEU A 60 3.04 -0.26 0.16
N ALA A 61 3.34 0.43 -0.92
CA ALA A 61 3.18 -0.07 -2.28
C ALA A 61 4.54 -0.13 -2.98
N GLN A 62 4.67 -1.05 -3.93
CA GLN A 62 5.71 -1.00 -4.96
C GLN A 62 5.17 -0.19 -6.15
N VAL A 63 5.97 0.74 -6.64
CA VAL A 63 5.70 1.54 -7.84
C VAL A 63 6.91 1.39 -8.76
N ASN A 64 6.75 0.68 -9.88
CA ASN A 64 7.87 0.20 -10.72
C ASN A 64 8.94 -0.51 -9.86
N ASP A 65 10.17 0.03 -9.82
CA ASP A 65 11.31 -0.50 -9.05
C ASP A 65 11.47 0.16 -7.67
N PHE A 66 10.52 1.00 -7.26
CA PHE A 66 10.58 1.78 -6.04
C PHE A 66 9.44 1.43 -5.09
N TYR A 67 9.52 1.95 -3.87
CA TYR A 67 8.50 1.74 -2.87
C TYR A 67 7.94 3.07 -2.41
N LEU A 68 6.62 3.16 -2.35
CA LEU A 68 5.90 4.31 -1.86
C LEU A 68 5.30 3.96 -0.49
N LEU A 69 5.75 4.67 0.54
CA LEU A 69 5.21 4.55 1.89
C LEU A 69 4.32 5.75 2.19
N HIS A 70 3.11 5.49 2.66
CA HIS A 70 2.17 6.52 3.12
C HIS A 70 1.92 6.36 4.62
N VAL A 71 1.95 7.47 5.36
CA VAL A 71 1.57 7.50 6.79
C VAL A 71 0.27 8.27 6.92
N GLY A 72 -0.79 7.63 7.40
CA GLY A 72 -2.14 8.21 7.39
C GLY A 72 -3.11 7.50 8.33
N GLY A 73 -4.41 7.70 8.12
CA GLY A 73 -5.44 7.02 8.89
C GLY A 73 -6.51 6.43 7.98
N GLY A 74 -6.90 5.19 8.29
CA GLY A 74 -8.11 4.51 7.84
C GLY A 74 -8.13 4.24 6.35
N LEU A 75 -7.86 3.00 5.96
CA LEU A 75 -8.53 2.35 4.81
C LEU A 75 -8.33 3.03 3.43
N SER A 76 -7.33 3.92 3.33
CA SER A 76 -7.30 5.07 2.42
C SER A 76 -6.45 4.88 1.15
N MET A 77 -6.18 3.63 0.75
CA MET A 77 -5.81 3.40 -0.65
C MET A 77 -6.94 3.80 -1.62
N ASN A 78 -8.18 4.01 -1.14
CA ASN A 78 -9.34 4.43 -1.94
C ASN A 78 -9.17 5.70 -2.81
N MET A 79 -8.05 6.44 -2.79
CA MET A 79 -7.91 7.71 -3.56
C MET A 79 -6.51 8.07 -4.12
N ALA A 80 -5.47 7.24 -4.01
CA ALA A 80 -4.08 7.77 -3.96
C ALA A 80 -3.04 7.24 -4.96
N PHE A 81 -3.45 6.49 -5.99
CA PHE A 81 -2.70 6.53 -7.23
C PHE A 81 -3.61 7.27 -8.20
N PRO A 82 -3.47 8.60 -8.36
CA PRO A 82 -3.99 9.24 -9.56
C PRO A 82 -3.63 8.37 -10.76
N ASP A 83 -4.49 8.34 -11.78
CA ASP A 83 -4.21 7.59 -13.01
C ASP A 83 -2.97 8.24 -13.66
N GLN A 84 -1.80 7.75 -13.27
CA GLN A 84 -0.50 8.36 -13.49
C GLN A 84 0.25 7.62 -14.60
N ARG A 85 -0.50 7.04 -15.54
CA ARG A 85 0.06 6.41 -16.74
C ARG A 85 0.90 7.42 -17.52
N ASP A 86 0.50 8.69 -17.51
CA ASP A 86 1.27 9.81 -18.10
C ASP A 86 2.56 10.15 -17.33
N SER A 87 2.70 9.68 -16.08
CA SER A 87 3.90 9.90 -15.24
C SER A 87 5.01 8.87 -15.48
N GLY A 88 4.81 7.87 -16.33
CA GLY A 88 5.73 6.73 -16.49
C GLY A 88 5.62 5.68 -15.37
N ILE A 89 4.51 5.68 -14.62
CA ILE A 89 4.20 4.61 -13.67
C ILE A 89 3.55 3.47 -14.45
N ASP A 90 4.30 2.39 -14.63
CA ASP A 90 3.90 1.22 -15.42
C ASP A 90 3.22 0.16 -14.54
N ARG A 91 3.62 0.09 -13.25
CA ARG A 91 3.16 -0.94 -12.31
C ARG A 91 3.01 -0.41 -10.91
N VAL A 92 1.90 -0.76 -10.26
CA VAL A 92 1.67 -0.56 -8.82
C VAL A 92 1.22 -1.87 -8.17
N VAL A 93 1.86 -2.25 -7.07
CA VAL A 93 1.50 -3.43 -6.26
C VAL A 93 1.36 -3.01 -4.81
N TRP A 94 0.21 -3.25 -4.19
CA TRP A 94 0.07 -3.03 -2.75
C TRP A 94 0.74 -4.17 -1.99
N ILE A 95 1.75 -3.85 -1.17
CA ILE A 95 2.54 -4.85 -0.45
C ILE A 95 2.00 -5.10 0.94
N ALA A 96 1.73 -4.02 1.70
CA ALA A 96 1.32 -4.13 3.09
C ALA A 96 0.64 -2.86 3.62
N HIS A 97 -0.09 -3.00 4.71
CA HIS A 97 -0.36 -1.89 5.62
C HIS A 97 -0.32 -2.34 7.09
N THR A 98 -0.31 -1.38 8.01
CA THR A 98 -0.27 -1.63 9.44
C THR A 98 -1.57 -1.22 10.13
N HIS A 99 -1.99 -2.02 11.11
CA HIS A 99 -3.03 -1.65 12.06
C HIS A 99 -2.42 -1.47 13.45
N PRO A 100 -2.46 -0.25 14.03
CA PRO A 100 -1.96 -0.01 15.38
C PRO A 100 -2.99 -0.40 16.44
N LEU A 101 -2.61 -1.29 17.37
CA LEU A 101 -3.50 -1.82 18.41
C LEU A 101 -3.54 -1.00 19.72
N GLU A 102 -2.80 0.11 19.86
CA GLU A 102 -2.58 0.78 21.16
C GLU A 102 -3.84 1.47 21.77
N ARG A 103 -5.05 1.25 21.23
CA ARG A 103 -6.33 1.62 21.87
C ARG A 103 -7.29 0.41 21.94
N GLU A 104 -7.05 -0.40 22.96
CA GLU A 104 -7.56 -1.77 23.24
C GLU A 104 -9.07 -1.92 23.53
N SER A 105 -9.97 -1.25 22.81
CA SER A 105 -11.39 -1.66 22.88
C SER A 105 -12.20 -1.34 21.63
N ARG A 106 -11.87 -0.27 20.92
CA ARG A 106 -12.53 0.10 19.66
C ARG A 106 -12.00 -0.66 18.45
N TYR A 107 -10.94 -1.46 18.60
CA TYR A 107 -10.20 -2.08 17.49
C TYR A 107 -10.15 -3.61 17.54
N ASP A 108 -10.96 -4.25 18.40
CA ASP A 108 -11.05 -5.73 18.46
C ASP A 108 -11.44 -6.38 17.13
N HIS A 109 -12.12 -5.63 16.25
CA HIS A 109 -12.44 -6.06 14.89
C HIS A 109 -11.24 -5.93 13.92
N VAL A 110 -10.33 -4.99 14.19
CA VAL A 110 -9.11 -4.74 13.41
C VAL A 110 -8.00 -5.76 13.77
N ALA A 111 -8.03 -6.29 15.00
CA ALA A 111 -7.16 -7.38 15.44
C ALA A 111 -7.45 -8.74 14.75
N ARG A 112 -8.45 -8.82 13.84
CA ARG A 112 -8.89 -10.06 13.17
C ARG A 112 -8.34 -10.23 11.75
N GLY A 113 -7.49 -9.32 11.28
CA GLY A 113 -6.94 -9.33 9.94
C GLY A 113 -7.55 -8.27 9.02
N ALA A 114 -7.55 -8.54 7.71
CA ALA A 114 -8.02 -7.59 6.70
C ALA A 114 -9.51 -7.22 6.90
N THR A 115 -9.82 -5.95 6.71
CA THR A 115 -11.18 -5.41 6.76
C THR A 115 -11.81 -5.38 5.36
N ASN A 116 -13.14 -5.24 5.27
CA ASN A 116 -13.83 -5.08 3.98
C ASN A 116 -13.30 -3.92 3.14
N ALA A 117 -12.83 -2.85 3.77
CA ALA A 117 -12.28 -1.70 3.06
C ALA A 117 -10.85 -1.96 2.55
N ASP A 118 -10.09 -2.83 3.20
CA ASP A 118 -8.81 -3.31 2.64
C ASP A 118 -9.04 -4.15 1.38
N HIS A 119 -10.03 -5.04 1.40
CA HIS A 119 -10.44 -5.80 0.21
C HIS A 119 -10.90 -4.89 -0.92
N ALA A 120 -11.76 -3.90 -0.65
CA ALA A 120 -12.24 -2.96 -1.65
C ALA A 120 -11.10 -2.13 -2.28
N ALA A 121 -10.14 -1.71 -1.46
CA ALA A 121 -8.98 -0.97 -1.95
C ALA A 121 -8.03 -1.83 -2.80
N LEU A 122 -7.82 -3.10 -2.42
CA LEU A 122 -7.02 -4.05 -3.20
C LEU A 122 -7.69 -4.36 -4.55
N GLU A 123 -9.00 -4.59 -4.54
CA GLU A 123 -9.80 -4.78 -5.74
C GLU A 123 -9.74 -3.55 -6.67
N HIS A 124 -9.86 -2.34 -6.12
CA HIS A 124 -9.76 -1.12 -6.92
C HIS A 124 -8.40 -1.01 -7.62
N LEU A 125 -7.30 -1.28 -6.90
CA LEU A 125 -5.96 -1.25 -7.47
C LEU A 125 -5.78 -2.32 -8.56
N ALA A 126 -6.24 -3.53 -8.30
CA ALA A 126 -6.19 -4.64 -9.25
C ALA A 126 -6.97 -4.34 -10.54
N ARG A 127 -8.15 -3.73 -10.43
CA ARG A 127 -8.96 -3.29 -11.58
C ARG A 127 -8.22 -2.22 -12.40
N ASN A 128 -7.63 -1.20 -11.75
CA ASN A 128 -6.86 -0.16 -12.44
C ASN A 128 -5.60 -0.69 -13.14
N ALA A 129 -5.01 -1.76 -12.60
CA ALA A 129 -3.89 -2.48 -13.17
C ALA A 129 -4.28 -3.49 -14.27
N GLY A 130 -5.53 -3.47 -14.76
CA GLY A 130 -5.99 -4.35 -15.83
C GLY A 130 -6.64 -5.65 -15.35
N ASN A 131 -7.25 -5.64 -14.17
CA ASN A 131 -7.98 -6.77 -13.59
C ASN A 131 -7.08 -8.00 -13.34
N VAL A 132 -5.97 -7.79 -12.63
CA VAL A 132 -4.97 -8.82 -12.31
C VAL A 132 -5.16 -9.36 -10.88
N SER A 133 -4.80 -10.62 -10.64
CA SER A 133 -4.72 -11.15 -9.27
C SER A 133 -3.65 -10.39 -8.47
N MET A 134 -3.96 -10.08 -7.21
CA MET A 134 -3.07 -9.32 -6.34
C MET A 134 -3.17 -9.83 -4.90
N GLU A 135 -2.03 -10.06 -4.27
CA GLU A 135 -1.92 -10.40 -2.84
C GLU A 135 -1.38 -9.19 -2.08
N SER A 136 -1.93 -8.94 -0.89
CA SER A 136 -1.41 -7.96 0.07
C SER A 136 -1.47 -8.54 1.49
N ARG A 137 -0.96 -7.80 2.46
CA ARG A 137 -0.96 -8.22 3.87
C ARG A 137 -1.18 -7.08 4.84
N VAL A 138 -1.76 -7.44 5.97
CA VAL A 138 -2.02 -6.58 7.10
C VAL A 138 -1.07 -6.98 8.22
N LEU A 139 -0.25 -6.04 8.67
CA LEU A 139 0.62 -6.20 9.83
C LEU A 139 -0.08 -5.62 11.05
N VAL A 140 -0.31 -6.45 12.06
CA VAL A 140 -0.88 -6.02 13.33
C VAL A 140 0.26 -5.59 14.25
N VAL A 141 0.22 -4.35 14.75
CA VAL A 141 1.35 -3.72 15.45
C VAL A 141 1.00 -3.32 16.88
N ARG A 142 1.89 -3.62 17.83
CA ARG A 142 1.84 -3.16 19.23
C ARG A 142 3.24 -2.78 19.71
N GLY A 143 3.41 -1.59 20.29
CA GLY A 143 4.70 -1.16 20.86
C GLY A 143 5.85 -1.15 19.84
N GLY A 144 5.54 -0.88 18.57
CA GLY A 144 6.53 -0.92 17.47
C GLY A 144 6.98 -2.31 17.04
N GLN A 145 6.23 -3.36 17.41
CA GLN A 145 6.48 -4.74 17.00
C GLN A 145 5.29 -5.30 16.23
N VAL A 146 5.58 -6.17 15.25
CA VAL A 146 4.54 -6.96 14.59
C VAL A 146 4.16 -8.11 15.50
N VAL A 147 2.88 -8.20 15.84
CA VAL A 147 2.32 -9.26 16.69
C VAL A 147 1.50 -10.28 15.90
N ASP A 148 1.01 -9.90 14.72
CA ASP A 148 0.33 -10.80 13.80
C ASP A 148 0.45 -10.31 12.35
N THR A 149 0.25 -11.20 11.38
CA THR A 149 0.28 -10.90 9.95
C THR A 149 -0.81 -11.68 9.22
N ASN A 150 -1.73 -10.94 8.60
CA ASN A 150 -2.85 -11.52 7.88
C ASN A 150 -2.71 -11.23 6.38
N ARG A 151 -2.69 -12.29 5.56
CA ARG A 151 -2.65 -12.15 4.09
C ARG A 151 -4.06 -12.12 3.54
N PHE A 152 -4.25 -11.36 2.47
CA PHE A 152 -5.50 -11.31 1.74
C PHE A 152 -5.23 -11.08 0.26
N TYR A 153 -6.16 -11.54 -0.57
CA TYR A 153 -5.99 -11.55 -2.01
C TYR A 153 -7.24 -11.01 -2.70
N TYR A 154 -7.03 -10.45 -3.88
CA TYR A 154 -8.04 -10.22 -4.88
C TYR A 154 -7.79 -11.18 -6.04
N ASP A 155 -8.77 -12.02 -6.35
CA ASP A 155 -8.78 -12.80 -7.57
C ASP A 155 -9.83 -12.24 -8.53
N PRO A 156 -9.43 -11.85 -9.75
CA PRO A 156 -10.36 -11.33 -10.73
C PRO A 156 -11.37 -12.42 -11.11
N PRO A 157 -12.64 -12.06 -11.35
CA PRO A 157 -13.62 -13.01 -11.86
C PRO A 157 -13.15 -13.55 -13.21
N LEU A 158 -13.27 -14.88 -13.41
CA LEU A 158 -12.99 -15.52 -14.70
C LEU A 158 -13.84 -14.86 -15.78
N THR A 159 -13.21 -14.22 -16.76
CA THR A 159 -13.90 -13.66 -17.92
C THR A 159 -14.16 -14.79 -18.93
N LEU A 160 -15.31 -14.78 -19.61
CA LEU A 160 -15.69 -15.81 -20.59
C LEU A 160 -14.63 -16.02 -21.71
N ASP A 161 -13.82 -15.01 -22.01
CA ASP A 161 -12.70 -15.11 -22.97
C ASP A 161 -11.56 -16.03 -22.49
N SER A 162 -11.38 -16.19 -21.17
CA SER A 162 -10.42 -17.12 -20.58
C SER A 162 -10.90 -18.58 -20.55
N LEU A 163 -12.15 -18.83 -20.93
CA LEU A 163 -12.76 -20.16 -21.05
C LEU A 163 -12.84 -20.67 -22.50
N ARG A 164 -12.30 -19.92 -23.47
CA ARG A 164 -12.12 -20.43 -24.85
C ARG A 164 -11.02 -21.49 -24.86
N ILE A 165 -11.42 -22.72 -24.54
CA ILE A 165 -10.69 -23.91 -24.91
C ILE A 165 -10.78 -23.98 -26.43
N ASP A 166 -9.65 -23.84 -27.13
CA ASP A 166 -9.60 -24.09 -28.58
C ASP A 166 -10.20 -25.48 -28.85
N PRO A 167 -11.32 -25.58 -29.59
CA PRO A 167 -11.81 -26.87 -30.00
C PRO A 167 -10.77 -27.47 -30.95
N LYS A 168 -10.24 -28.64 -30.56
CA LYS A 168 -9.40 -29.46 -31.44
C LYS A 168 -10.18 -29.92 -32.66
#